data_AF-A0A934BEV5-F1
#
_entry.id   AF-A0A934BEV5-F1
#
_cell.length_a   1.000
_cell.length_b   1.000
_cell.length_c   1.000
_cell.angle_alpha   90.00
_cell.angle_beta   90.00
_cell.angle_gamma   90.00
#
_symmetry.space_group_name_H-M   'P 1'
#
loop_
_entity.id
_entity.type
_entity.pdbx_description
1 polymer ?
#
loop_
_entity_poly.entity_id
_entity_poly.type
_entity_poly.pdbx_seq_one_letter_code
_entity_poly.pdbx_strand_id
1 'polypeptide(L)' 'TKDGKEIDFILKIKNHIFPVEAKLNFGQFNPSAVQYFNKHYGIDNYRVAALNGKPENKFYIYPWDL' A
#
# COMPACT_ATOMS: atom_id res chain seq x y z
N THR A 1 -16.11 0.86 1.33
CA THR A 1 -17.19 1.75 1.84
C THR A 1 -17.14 3.10 1.14
N LYS A 2 -18.23 3.87 1.17
CA LYS A 2 -18.58 4.97 0.23
C LYS A 2 -17.56 6.12 0.07
N ASP A 3 -16.49 6.15 0.86
CA ASP A 3 -15.54 7.26 0.92
C ASP A 3 -14.19 7.01 0.22
N GLY A 4 -13.88 5.77 -0.21
CA GLY A 4 -12.60 5.45 -0.85
C GLY A 4 -11.37 5.55 0.07
N LYS A 5 -11.58 5.45 1.39
CA LYS A 5 -10.57 5.61 2.45
C LYS A 5 -10.09 4.29 3.05
N GLU A 6 -10.50 3.16 2.49
CA GLU A 6 -10.13 1.83 2.99
C GLU A 6 -8.77 1.42 2.44
N ILE A 7 -8.02 0.66 3.24
CA ILE A 7 -6.80 -0.02 2.83
C ILE A 7 -7.10 -1.51 2.77
N ASP A 8 -6.65 -2.19 1.72
CA ASP A 8 -6.92 -3.62 1.50
C ASP A 8 -6.39 -4.49 2.66
N PHE A 9 -5.14 -4.27 3.07
CA PHE A 9 -4.49 -5.02 4.14
C PHE A 9 -3.62 -4.15 5.02
N ILE A 10 -3.45 -4.57 6.28
CA ILE A 10 -2.47 -4.01 7.20
C ILE A 10 -1.47 -5.10 7.55
N LEU A 11 -0.21 -4.93 7.14
CA LEU A 11 0.88 -5.80 7.50
C LEU A 11 1.60 -5.25 8.73
N LYS A 12 1.72 -6.06 9.79
CA LYS A 12 2.45 -5.71 11.01
C LYS A 12 3.72 -6.54 11.11
N ILE A 13 4.87 -5.88 11.07
CA ILE A 13 6.19 -6.52 11.27
C ILE A 13 6.82 -5.90 12.52
N LYS A 14 6.95 -6.71 13.58
CA LYS A 14 7.40 -6.25 14.91
C LYS A 14 6.55 -5.04 15.37
N ASN A 15 7.18 -3.87 15.51
CA ASN A 15 6.56 -2.62 15.95
C ASN A 15 6.19 -1.68 14.78
N HIS A 16 6.31 -2.15 13.53
CA HIS A 16 5.99 -1.36 12.35
C HIS A 16 4.69 -1.83 11.72
N ILE A 17 3.91 -0.86 11.24
CA ILE A 17 2.65 -1.06 10.52
C ILE A 17 2.88 -0.59 9.08
N PHE A 18 2.53 -1.45 8.13
CA PHE A 18 2.58 -1.17 6.70
C PHE A 18 1.18 -1.35 6.12
N PRO A 19 0.45 -0.26 5.82
CA PRO A 19 -0.73 -0.37 4.96
C PRO A 19 -0.30 -0.90 3.58
N VAL A 20 -1.06 -1.85 3.05
CA VAL A 20 -0.79 -2.51 1.78
C VAL A 20 -2.00 -2.34 0.85
N GLU A 21 -1.73 -1.81 -0.33
CA GLU A 21 -2.68 -1.77 -1.44
C GLU A 21 -2.35 -2.90 -2.42
N ALA A 22 -3.33 -3.77 -2.70
CA ALA A 22 -3.18 -4.84 -3.68
C ALA A 22 -3.70 -4.37 -5.04
N LYS A 23 -2.93 -4.62 -6.11
CA LYS A 23 -3.29 -4.30 -7.49
C LYS A 23 -2.91 -5.44 -8.43
N LEU A 24 -3.55 -5.50 -9.60
CA LEU A 24 -3.10 -6.41 -10.65
C LEU A 24 -1.85 -5.85 -11.36
N ASN A 25 -1.75 -4.54 -11.50
CA ASN A 25 -0.60 -3.85 -12.07
C ASN A 25 -0.26 -2.59 -11.26
N PHE A 26 1.03 -2.29 -11.07
CA PHE A 26 1.49 -1.09 -10.37
C PHE A 26 0.92 0.22 -10.92
N GLY A 27 0.67 0.31 -12.24
CA GLY A 27 0.09 1.50 -12.88
C GLY A 27 -1.37 1.79 -12.48
N GLN A 28 -2.05 0.84 -11.81
CA GLN A 28 -3.40 1.04 -11.27
C GLN A 28 -3.42 1.67 -9.88
N PHE A 29 -2.24 1.89 -9.28
CA PHE A 29 -2.17 2.45 -7.95
C PHE A 29 -2.65 3.91 -7.92
N ASN A 30 -3.54 4.20 -6.97
CA ASN A 30 -3.93 5.56 -6.61
C ASN A 30 -3.48 5.82 -5.16
N PRO A 31 -2.66 6.85 -4.90
CA PRO A 31 -2.10 7.07 -3.57
C PRO A 31 -3.08 7.65 -2.55
N SER A 32 -4.28 8.07 -2.95
CA SER A 32 -5.20 8.81 -2.06
C SER A 32 -5.63 8.05 -0.81
N ALA A 33 -5.96 6.76 -0.90
CA ALA A 33 -6.33 5.94 0.25
C ALA A 33 -5.16 5.80 1.26
N VAL A 34 -3.97 5.46 0.76
CA VAL A 34 -2.75 5.34 1.56
C VAL A 34 -2.34 6.68 2.18
N GLN A 35 -2.40 7.77 1.42
CA GLN A 35 -2.09 9.10 1.94
C GLN A 35 -3.04 9.52 3.05
N TYR A 36 -4.34 9.24 2.90
CA TYR A 36 -5.33 9.47 3.95
C TYR A 36 -5.02 8.64 5.20
N PHE A 37 -4.78 7.33 5.04
CA PHE A 37 -4.45 6.42 6.13
C PHE A 37 -3.18 6.87 6.88
N ASN A 38 -2.12 7.15 6.14
CA ASN A 38 -0.84 7.61 6.68
C ASN A 38 -0.99 8.92 7.47
N LYS A 39 -1.75 9.88 6.94
CA LYS A 39 -2.04 11.14 7.64
C LYS A 39 -2.88 10.91 8.90
N HIS A 40 -3.87 10.03 8.86
CA HIS A 40 -4.77 9.79 9.97
C HIS A 40 -4.10 9.05 11.14
N TYR A 41 -3.21 8.10 10.84
CA TYR A 41 -2.52 7.27 11.82
C TYR A 41 -1.07 7.67 12.11
N GLY A 42 -0.56 8.72 11.47
CA GLY A 42 0.82 9.20 11.68
C GLY A 42 1.89 8.23 11.18
N ILE A 43 1.61 7.52 10.08
CA ILE A 43 2.51 6.53 9.46
C ILE A 43 3.18 7.15 8.23
N ASP A 44 4.45 6.83 7.98
CA ASP A 44 5.26 7.36 6.88
C ASP A 44 5.66 6.29 5.84
N ASN A 45 5.19 5.06 6.00
CA ASN A 45 5.57 3.91 5.20
C ASN A 45 4.36 3.10 4.74
N TYR A 46 4.43 2.50 3.55
CA TYR A 46 3.36 1.69 2.97
C TYR A 46 3.91 0.73 1.91
N ARG A 47 3.06 -0.19 1.42
CA ARG A 47 3.38 -1.06 0.29
C ARG A 47 2.28 -1.03 -0.75
N VAL A 48 2.68 -1.13 -2.01
CA VAL A 48 1.81 -1.44 -3.14
C VAL A 48 2.25 -2.79 -3.65
N ALA A 49 1.42 -3.81 -3.46
CA ALA A 49 1.69 -5.16 -3.93
C ALA A 49 0.99 -5.38 -5.27
N ALA A 50 1.73 -5.71 -6.33
CA ALA A 50 1.13 -5.97 -7.63
C ALA A 50 1.78 -7.12 -8.41
N LEU A 51 0.99 -7.79 -9.27
CA LEU A 51 1.47 -8.91 -10.08
C LEU A 51 2.20 -8.48 -11.36
N ASN A 52 1.82 -7.33 -11.93
CA ASN A 52 2.31 -6.84 -13.21
C ASN A 52 2.92 -5.44 -13.12
N GLY A 53 3.73 -5.10 -14.12
CA GLY A 53 4.48 -3.85 -14.18
C GLY A 53 5.85 -3.97 -13.51
N LYS A 54 6.55 -2.84 -13.41
CA LYS A 54 7.86 -2.76 -12.74
C LYS A 54 7.74 -1.94 -11.46
N PRO A 55 8.38 -2.36 -10.35
CA PRO A 55 8.46 -1.54 -9.16
C PRO A 55 9.36 -0.32 -9.44
N GLU A 56 8.76 0.85 -9.55
CA GLU A 56 9.48 2.09 -9.89
C GLU A 56 10.07 2.79 -8.66
N ASN A 57 9.67 2.38 -7.46
CA ASN A 57 10.13 2.96 -6.21
C ASN A 57 10.09 1.94 -5.06
N LYS A 58 10.66 2.32 -3.91
CA LYS A 58 10.78 1.47 -2.71
C LYS A 58 9.47 1.03 -2.05
N PHE A 59 8.34 1.66 -2.40
CA PHE A 59 7.02 1.29 -1.88
C PHE A 59 6.36 0.20 -2.71
N TYR A 60 6.84 -0.03 -3.94
CA TYR A 60 6.25 -1.00 -4.87
C TYR A 60 6.99 -2.32 -4.75
N ILE A 61 6.22 -3.39 -4.67
CA ILE A 61 6.71 -4.70 -4.30
C ILE A 61 5.89 -5.78 -5.00
N TYR A 62 6.52 -6.87 -5.39
CA TYR A 62 5.77 -8.05 -5.82
C TYR A 62 5.26 -8.82 -4.60
N PRO A 63 4.10 -9.51 -4.67
CA PRO A 63 3.52 -10.17 -3.50
C PRO A 63 4.43 -11.19 -2.80
N TRP A 64 5.35 -11.83 -3.52
CA TRP A 64 6.29 -12.82 -2.96
C TRP A 64 7.51 -12.21 -2.25
N ASP A 65 7.70 -10.89 -2.34
CA ASP A 65 8.78 -10.17 -1.66
C ASP A 65 8.34 -9.52 -0.33
N LEU A 66 7.07 -9.74 0.07
CA LEU A 66 6.45 -9.16 1.28
C LEU A 66 7.01 -9.69 2.61
#